data_AF-A0A9P8F477-F1
#
_entry.id   AF-A0A9P8F477-F1
#
_cell.length_a   1.000
_cell.length_b   1.000
_cell.length_c   1.000
_cell.angle_alpha   90.00
_cell.angle_beta   90.00
_cell.angle_gamma   90.00
#
_symmetry.space_group_name_H-M   'P 1'
#
loop_
_entity.id
_entity.type
_entity.pdbx_description
1 polymer ?
#
loop_
_entity_poly.entity_id
_entity_poly.type
_entity_poly.pdbx_seq_one_letter_code
_entity_poly.pdbx_strand_id
1 'polypeptide(L)'
;ERVILCTGQVYAALHKYRQQNGITNTAITRIEQLNPFPWAQLKENLDSYPNAKNIVWAQEEPLNAGSWTFTQPRIETLLNETEHHNRRHVLYAGRNPSASVATGLKSSHVKEEQDLLETAFNVKQDKLKGE
;
A
#
# COMPACT_ATOMS: atom_id res chain seq x y z
N GLU A 1 -12.20 0.59 6.58
CA GLU A 1 -11.21 1.23 7.47
C GLU A 1 -9.81 1.35 6.87
N ARG A 2 -9.43 0.50 5.91
CA ARG A 2 -8.15 0.59 5.21
C ARG A 2 -8.34 0.55 3.70
N VAL A 3 -7.51 1.28 2.97
CA VAL A 3 -7.33 1.12 1.52
C VAL A 3 -5.88 0.71 1.27
N ILE A 4 -5.69 -0.44 0.63
CA ILE A 4 -4.37 -0.90 0.17
C ILE A 4 -4.27 -0.57 -1.32
N LEU A 5 -3.36 0.33 -1.66
CA LEU A 5 -2.95 0.67 -3.01
C LEU A 5 -1.84 -0.30 -3.43
N CYS A 6 -1.93 -0.85 -4.64
CA CYS A 6 -0.88 -1.70 -5.20
C CYS A 6 -0.83 -1.59 -6.73
N THR A 7 0.19 -2.20 -7.35
CA THR A 7 0.28 -2.34 -8.81
C THR A 7 0.77 -3.73 -9.18
N GLY A 8 0.36 -4.24 -10.34
CA GLY A 8 0.79 -5.55 -10.83
C GLY A 8 0.26 -6.75 -10.03
N GLN A 9 1.03 -7.84 -10.05
CA GLN A 9 0.59 -9.17 -9.63
C GLN A 9 0.30 -9.31 -8.12
N VAL A 10 0.92 -8.47 -7.27
CA VAL A 10 0.75 -8.51 -5.81
C VAL A 10 -0.71 -8.40 -5.38
N TYR A 11 -1.56 -7.79 -6.23
CA TYR A 11 -3.00 -7.80 -6.04
C TYR A 11 -3.57 -9.20 -5.80
N ALA A 12 -3.11 -10.21 -6.54
CA ALA A 12 -3.61 -11.58 -6.41
C ALA A 12 -3.27 -12.16 -5.02
N ALA A 13 -2.05 -11.91 -4.53
CA ALA A 13 -1.61 -12.33 -3.20
C ALA A 13 -2.42 -11.61 -2.11
N LEU A 14 -2.58 -10.29 -2.20
CA LEU A 14 -3.40 -9.48 -1.28
C LEU A 14 -4.87 -9.94 -1.28
N HIS A 15 -5.44 -10.17 -2.45
CA HIS A 15 -6.82 -10.61 -2.60
C HIS A 15 -7.05 -11.99 -1.98
N LYS A 16 -6.14 -12.94 -2.23
CA LYS A 16 -6.16 -14.28 -1.63
C LYS A 16 -6.02 -14.20 -0.12
N TYR A 17 -5.06 -13.43 0.39
CA TYR A 17 -4.87 -13.24 1.82
C TYR A 17 -6.13 -12.65 2.48
N ARG A 18 -6.74 -11.63 1.87
CA ARG A 18 -7.99 -11.03 2.35
C ARG A 18 -9.12 -12.06 2.47
N GLN A 19 -9.29 -12.91 1.45
CA GLN A 19 -10.31 -13.96 1.46
C GLN A 19 -10.04 -15.04 2.52
N GLN A 20 -8.81 -15.53 2.59
CA GLN A 20 -8.42 -16.59 3.54
C GLN A 20 -8.59 -16.17 5.00
N ASN A 21 -8.40 -14.88 5.29
CA ASN A 21 -8.53 -14.32 6.63
C ASN A 21 -9.91 -13.68 6.90
N GLY A 22 -10.86 -13.76 5.96
CA GLY A 22 -12.21 -13.21 6.15
C GLY A 22 -12.24 -11.69 6.39
N ILE A 23 -11.27 -10.95 5.85
CA ILE A 23 -11.11 -9.51 6.12
C ILE A 23 -12.12 -8.72 5.28
N THR A 24 -13.08 -8.08 5.94
CA THR A 24 -14.16 -7.32 5.28
C THR A 24 -14.00 -5.80 5.36
N ASN A 25 -13.09 -5.29 6.19
CA ASN A 25 -12.91 -3.86 6.46
C ASN A 25 -11.81 -3.18 5.60
N THR A 26 -11.28 -3.87 4.60
CA THR A 26 -10.14 -3.42 3.78
C THR A 26 -10.46 -3.49 2.27
N ALA A 27 -10.36 -2.34 1.61
CA ALA A 27 -10.40 -2.23 0.16
C ALA A 27 -8.99 -2.42 -0.43
N ILE A 28 -8.91 -2.98 -1.64
CA ILE A 28 -7.66 -3.13 -2.40
C ILE A 28 -7.87 -2.42 -3.73
N THR A 29 -7.11 -1.36 -3.99
CA THR A 29 -7.18 -0.55 -5.22
C THR A 29 -5.91 -0.78 -6.01
N ARG A 30 -6.06 -1.13 -7.29
CA ARG A 30 -4.94 -1.26 -8.23
C ARG A 30 -4.70 0.05 -8.95
N ILE A 31 -3.44 0.48 -8.99
CA ILE A 31 -2.95 1.54 -9.86
C ILE A 31 -2.29 0.88 -11.07
N GLU A 32 -3.06 0.74 -12.15
CA GLU A 32 -2.62 0.07 -13.38
C GLU A 32 -1.67 0.94 -14.22
N GLN A 33 -1.79 2.26 -14.10
CA GLN A 33 -0.93 3.21 -14.79
C GLN A 33 -0.19 4.07 -13.76
N LEU A 34 1.12 3.91 -13.68
CA LEU A 34 1.95 4.72 -12.79
C LEU A 34 2.36 6.05 -13.43
N ASN A 35 2.62 6.05 -14.73
CA ASN A 35 3.03 7.24 -15.47
C ASN A 35 2.31 7.32 -16.84
N PRO A 36 1.62 8.43 -17.15
CA PRO A 36 1.37 9.58 -16.27
C PRO A 36 0.53 9.20 -15.04
N PHE A 37 0.83 9.81 -13.89
CA PHE A 37 0.20 9.45 -12.61
C PHE A 37 -1.30 9.79 -12.61
N PRO A 38 -2.20 8.89 -12.15
CA PRO A 38 -3.64 9.02 -12.35
C PRO A 38 -4.30 9.84 -11.23
N TRP A 39 -3.97 11.13 -11.16
CA TRP A 39 -4.39 12.03 -10.08
C TRP A 39 -5.91 12.04 -9.83
N ALA A 40 -6.70 12.36 -10.86
CA ALA A 40 -8.15 12.50 -10.71
C ALA A 40 -8.82 11.17 -10.30
N GLN A 41 -8.44 10.07 -10.97
CA GLN A 41 -9.01 8.75 -10.73
C GLN A 41 -8.67 8.22 -9.34
N LEU A 42 -7.42 8.41 -8.88
CA LEU A 42 -7.02 7.96 -7.55
C LEU A 42 -7.71 8.79 -6.46
N LYS A 43 -7.86 10.11 -6.66
CA LYS A 43 -8.59 10.99 -5.73
C LYS A 43 -10.04 10.53 -5.58
N GLU A 44 -10.76 10.38 -6.70
CA GLU A 44 -12.16 9.92 -6.71
C GLU A 44 -12.30 8.55 -6.03
N ASN A 45 -11.39 7.61 -6.32
CA ASN A 45 -11.37 6.31 -5.68
C ASN A 45 -11.19 6.42 -4.16
N LEU A 46 -10.25 7.22 -3.68
CA LEU A 46 -9.99 7.38 -2.24
C LEU A 46 -11.14 8.08 -1.52
N ASP A 47 -11.75 9.09 -2.14
CA ASP A 47 -12.91 9.80 -1.58
C ASP A 47 -14.15 8.88 -1.45
N SER A 48 -14.25 7.83 -2.28
CA SER A 48 -15.30 6.79 -2.11
C SER A 48 -15.20 5.98 -0.80
N TYR A 49 -14.07 6.09 -0.07
CA TYR A 49 -13.84 5.40 1.20
C TYR A 49 -13.69 6.40 2.37
N PRO A 50 -14.74 7.14 2.77
CA PRO A 50 -14.65 8.20 3.78
C PRO A 50 -14.12 7.74 5.15
N ASN A 51 -14.36 6.47 5.49
CA ASN A 51 -13.97 5.87 6.77
C ASN A 51 -12.57 5.22 6.74
N ALA A 52 -11.79 5.41 5.66
CA ALA A 52 -10.43 4.89 5.60
C ALA A 52 -9.50 5.69 6.53
N LYS A 53 -8.97 5.00 7.55
CA LYS A 53 -8.02 5.56 8.52
C LYS A 53 -6.58 5.35 8.07
N ASN A 54 -6.32 4.25 7.36
CA ASN A 54 -5.00 3.85 6.90
C ASN A 54 -5.01 3.71 5.38
N ILE A 55 -4.11 4.45 4.72
CA ILE A 55 -3.82 4.30 3.30
C ILE A 55 -2.46 3.63 3.21
N VAL A 56 -2.37 2.48 2.54
CA VAL A 56 -1.17 1.65 2.51
C VAL A 56 -0.74 1.44 1.07
N TRP A 57 0.53 1.62 0.75
CA TRP A 57 1.13 1.16 -0.51
C TRP A 57 1.74 -0.22 -0.30
N ALA A 58 1.24 -1.22 -1.02
CA ALA A 58 1.74 -2.57 -1.00
C ALA A 58 2.48 -2.93 -2.29
N GLN A 59 3.70 -3.44 -2.17
CA GLN A 59 4.52 -3.88 -3.30
C GLN A 59 5.42 -5.06 -2.91
N GLU A 60 5.58 -6.02 -3.81
CA GLU A 60 6.50 -7.15 -3.62
C GLU A 60 7.97 -6.71 -3.69
N GLU A 61 8.28 -5.67 -4.44
CA GLU A 61 9.65 -5.20 -4.61
C GLU A 61 10.21 -4.61 -3.30
N PRO A 62 11.54 -4.71 -3.06
CA PRO A 62 12.22 -4.03 -1.96
C PRO A 62 11.89 -2.53 -1.88
N LEU A 63 11.96 -1.94 -0.69
CA LEU A 63 11.68 -0.52 -0.42
C LEU A 63 12.43 0.46 -1.34
N ASN A 64 13.68 0.13 -1.66
CA ASN A 64 14.56 0.91 -2.54
C ASN A 64 14.38 0.57 -4.02
N ALA A 65 13.39 -0.26 -4.36
CA ALA A 65 13.02 -0.70 -5.70
C ALA A 65 11.50 -0.55 -5.91
N GLY A 66 11.02 -1.04 -7.04
CA GLY A 66 9.61 -0.90 -7.42
C GLY A 66 9.23 0.57 -7.56
N SER A 67 8.00 0.89 -7.15
CA SER A 67 7.39 2.20 -7.43
C SER A 67 7.18 3.06 -6.20
N TRP A 68 7.60 2.60 -5.02
CA TRP A 68 7.41 3.33 -3.76
C TRP A 68 7.94 4.77 -3.83
N THR A 69 9.22 4.95 -4.17
CA THR A 69 9.86 6.28 -4.22
C THR A 69 9.24 7.21 -5.27
N PHE A 70 8.62 6.64 -6.31
CA PHE A 70 7.87 7.41 -7.31
C PHE A 70 6.46 7.77 -6.82
N THR A 71 5.74 6.82 -6.22
CA THR A 71 4.32 6.97 -5.88
C THR A 71 4.11 7.70 -4.55
N GLN A 72 4.96 7.48 -3.55
CA GLN A 72 4.84 8.08 -2.22
C GLN A 72 4.60 9.60 -2.28
N PRO A 73 5.51 10.44 -2.85
CA PRO A 73 5.32 11.89 -2.83
C PRO A 73 4.06 12.33 -3.59
N ARG A 74 3.65 11.57 -4.61
CA ARG A 74 2.45 11.87 -5.40
C ARG A 74 1.18 11.54 -4.63
N ILE A 75 1.14 10.39 -3.97
CA ILE A 75 0.03 9.99 -3.10
C ILE A 75 -0.07 10.97 -1.92
N GLU A 76 1.04 11.33 -1.27
CA GLU A 76 1.02 12.32 -0.17
C GLU A 76 0.49 13.68 -0.62
N THR A 77 0.89 14.15 -1.80
CA THR A 77 0.34 15.38 -2.40
C THR A 77 -1.17 15.26 -2.63
N LEU A 78 -1.60 14.16 -3.24
CA LEU A 78 -3.01 13.89 -3.54
C LEU A 78 -3.87 13.76 -2.29
N LEU A 79 -3.37 13.15 -1.22
CA LEU A 79 -4.11 12.99 0.05
C LEU A 79 -4.52 14.35 0.63
N ASN A 80 -3.70 15.39 0.47
CA ASN A 80 -4.04 16.75 0.93
C ASN A 80 -5.20 17.38 0.14
N GLU A 81 -5.51 16.86 -1.05
CA GLU A 81 -6.61 17.33 -1.90
C GLU A 81 -7.89 16.50 -1.72
N THR A 82 -7.82 15.35 -1.04
CA THR A 82 -8.99 14.51 -0.74
C THR A 82 -9.92 15.15 0.30
N GLU A 83 -11.20 14.79 0.26
CA GLU A 83 -12.20 15.32 1.20
C GLU A 83 -12.09 14.68 2.59
N HIS A 84 -11.64 13.42 2.65
CA HIS A 84 -11.69 12.61 3.88
C HIS A 84 -10.31 12.18 4.42
N HIS A 85 -9.24 12.37 3.64
CA HIS A 85 -7.90 11.84 3.95
C HIS A 85 -6.81 12.92 4.02
N ASN A 86 -7.21 14.18 4.12
CA ASN A 86 -6.28 15.31 4.29
C ASN A 86 -5.37 15.10 5.52
N ARG A 87 -4.09 15.45 5.40
CA ARG A 87 -3.02 15.28 6.40
C ARG A 87 -2.75 13.83 6.83
N ARG A 88 -3.26 12.84 6.10
CA ARG A 88 -2.83 11.44 6.26
C ARG A 88 -1.53 11.19 5.51
N HIS A 89 -0.79 10.18 5.97
CA HIS A 89 0.39 9.68 5.27
C HIS A 89 0.10 8.30 4.68
N VAL A 90 0.66 8.02 3.50
CA VAL A 90 0.65 6.68 2.95
C VAL A 90 1.69 5.83 3.68
N LEU A 91 1.25 4.67 4.17
CA LEU A 91 2.09 3.71 4.89
C LEU A 91 2.70 2.72 3.90
N TYR A 92 3.92 2.25 4.16
CA TYR A 92 4.58 1.27 3.31
C TYR A 92 4.34 -0.17 3.80
N ALA A 93 4.05 -1.07 2.86
CA ALA A 93 4.02 -2.51 3.09
C ALA A 93 4.73 -3.24 1.92
N GLY A 94 6.01 -3.48 2.07
CA GLY A 94 6.77 -4.24 1.09
C GLY A 94 8.04 -4.83 1.69
N ARG A 95 8.89 -5.42 0.85
CA ARG A 95 10.15 -6.03 1.31
C ARG A 95 11.12 -4.97 1.84
N ASN A 96 11.92 -5.33 2.83
CA ASN A 96 12.99 -4.47 3.33
C ASN A 96 13.97 -4.10 2.21
N PRO A 97 14.67 -2.94 2.32
CA PRO A 97 15.62 -2.53 1.30
C PRO A 97 16.73 -3.58 1.13
N SER A 98 17.10 -3.81 -0.12
CA SER A 98 18.08 -4.83 -0.50
C SER A 98 18.89 -4.37 -1.71
N ALA A 99 20.16 -4.78 -1.79
CA ALA A 99 20.98 -4.58 -2.99
C ALA A 99 20.55 -5.49 -4.16
N SER A 100 20.03 -6.68 -3.84
CA SER A 100 19.45 -7.61 -4.82
C SER A 100 17.95 -7.36 -4.97
N VAL A 101 17.42 -7.66 -6.16
CA VAL A 101 15.97 -7.61 -6.45
C VAL A 101 15.15 -8.58 -5.60
N ALA A 102 15.74 -9.71 -5.22
CA ALA A 102 15.12 -10.74 -4.38
C ALA A 102 16.18 -11.57 -3.67
N THR A 103 15.77 -12.23 -2.59
CA THR A 103 16.57 -13.29 -1.95
C THR A 103 16.64 -14.55 -2.82
N GLY A 104 17.81 -15.19 -2.86
CA GLY A 104 18.01 -16.46 -3.57
C GLY A 104 17.53 -17.69 -2.80
N LEU A 105 17.13 -17.52 -1.54
CA LEU A 105 16.65 -18.61 -0.68
C LEU A 105 15.13 -18.65 -0.67
N LYS A 106 14.55 -19.78 -1.09
CA LYS A 106 13.09 -19.96 -1.16
C LYS A 106 12.40 -19.76 0.19
N SER A 107 13.00 -20.23 1.28
CA SER A 107 12.44 -20.05 2.63
C SER A 107 12.34 -18.58 3.03
N SER A 108 13.39 -17.79 2.77
CA SER A 108 13.39 -16.35 3.02
C SER A 108 12.37 -15.64 2.12
N HIS A 109 12.26 -16.02 0.85
CA HIS A 109 11.30 -15.42 -0.07
C HIS A 109 9.85 -15.59 0.39
N VAL A 110 9.48 -16.81 0.82
CA VAL A 110 8.13 -17.10 1.34
C VAL A 110 7.87 -16.33 2.62
N LYS A 111 8.88 -16.21 3.50
CA LYS A 111 8.76 -15.42 4.72
C LYS A 111 8.53 -13.93 4.41
N GLU A 112 9.34 -13.36 3.52
CA GLU A 112 9.21 -11.96 3.11
C GLU A 112 7.83 -11.66 2.47
N GLU A 113 7.28 -12.59 1.69
CA GLU A 113 5.94 -12.46 1.13
C GLU A 113 4.87 -12.45 2.24
N GLN A 114 4.97 -13.37 3.21
CA GLN A 114 4.05 -13.40 4.34
C GLN A 114 4.15 -12.13 5.21
N ASP A 115 5.36 -11.68 5.52
CA ASP A 115 5.62 -10.47 6.32
C ASP A 115 5.04 -9.22 5.63
N LEU A 116 5.18 -9.12 4.30
CA LEU A 116 4.56 -8.07 3.49
C LEU A 116 3.04 -8.10 3.58
N LEU A 117 2.42 -9.27 3.43
CA LEU A 117 0.96 -9.42 3.47
C LEU A 117 0.44 -9.04 4.85
N GLU A 118 1.05 -9.57 5.92
CA GLU A 118 0.69 -9.22 7.29
C GLU A 118 0.82 -7.72 7.55
N THR A 119 1.90 -7.09 7.07
CA THR A 119 2.11 -5.65 7.19
C THR A 119 1.02 -4.87 6.45
N ALA A 120 0.68 -5.26 5.22
CA ALA A 120 -0.31 -4.57 4.41
C ALA A 120 -1.69 -4.51 5.09
N PHE A 121 -2.07 -5.56 5.83
CA PHE A 121 -3.34 -5.64 6.54
C PHE A 121 -3.29 -5.19 8.01
N ASN A 122 -2.12 -4.89 8.58
CA ASN A 122 -2.00 -4.54 10.00
C ASN A 122 -1.34 -3.20 10.30
N VAL A 123 -0.51 -2.65 9.39
CA VAL A 123 0.16 -1.36 9.61
C VAL A 123 -0.84 -0.25 9.89
N LYS A 124 -0.53 0.60 10.86
CA LYS A 124 -1.35 1.73 11.30
C LYS A 124 -0.52 3.00 11.31
N GLN A 125 -1.16 4.12 11.01
CA GLN A 125 -0.57 5.43 11.22
C GLN A 125 -0.64 5.74 12.71
N ASP A 126 0.50 5.78 13.41
CA ASP A 126 0.54 6.26 14.79
C ASP A 126 0.17 7.75 14.81
N LYS A 127 -0.70 8.14 15.74
CA LYS A 127 -0.87 9.56 16.07
C LYS A 127 0.48 10.04 16.60
N LEU A 128 1.12 10.98 15.91
CA LEU A 128 2.29 11.66 16.43
C LEU A 128 1.94 12.18 17.84
N LYS A 129 2.72 11.77 18.85
CA LYS A 129 2.59 12.28 20.22
C LYS A 129 2.97 13.75 20.21
N GLY A 130 2.00 14.65 20.08
CA GLY A 130 2.25 16.09 20.02
C GLY A 130 1.00 16.93 19.76
N GLU A 131 -0.17 16.50 20.26
CA GLU A 131 -1.26 17.41 20.60
C GLU A 131 -1.04 17.94 22.02
#